data_AF-A0AA38HSS0-F1
#
_entry.id   AF-A0AA38HSS0-F1
#
_cell.length_a   1.000
_cell.length_b   1.000
_cell.length_c   1.000
_cell.angle_alpha   90.00
_cell.angle_beta   90.00
_cell.angle_gamma   90.00
#
_symmetry.space_group_name_H-M   'P 1'
#
loop_
_entity.id
_entity.type
_entity.pdbx_description
1 polymer ?
#
loop_
_entity_poly.entity_id
_entity_poly.type
_entity_poly.pdbx_seq_one_letter_code
_entity_poly.pdbx_strand_id
1 'polypeptide(L)'
;MNASFKNVWQRAEHLADQLGVELNIRRIPRRGGSQIYRANHQMNSAEEYYRVAIYAPLLDFVLTDLRERYSAETLEAFELSIFIPENIVRISPNENSKSIQSLCCKVK
;
A
#
# COMPACT_ATOMS: atom_id res chain seq x y z
N MET A 1 -15.73 -7.42 -17.73
CA MET A 1 -15.40 -6.05 -17.28
C MET A 1 -15.54 -6.00 -15.77
N ASN A 2 -14.52 -5.55 -15.04
CA ASN A 2 -14.49 -5.57 -13.57
C ASN A 2 -15.54 -4.61 -12.99
N ALA A 3 -16.73 -5.11 -12.68
CA ALA A 3 -17.83 -4.33 -12.10
C ALA A 3 -17.39 -3.51 -10.86
N SER A 4 -16.43 -4.05 -10.09
CA SER A 4 -15.83 -3.36 -8.94
C SER A 4 -15.13 -2.05 -9.31
N PHE A 5 -14.29 -2.03 -10.36
CA PHE A 5 -13.58 -0.83 -10.78
C PHE A 5 -14.55 0.27 -11.21
N LYS A 6 -15.56 -0.08 -12.00
CA LYS A 6 -16.55 0.88 -12.50
C LYS A 6 -17.29 1.57 -11.35
N ASN A 7 -17.65 0.83 -10.30
CA ASN A 7 -18.29 1.41 -9.11
C ASN A 7 -17.37 2.38 -8.37
N VAL A 8 -16.08 2.05 -8.24
CA VAL A 8 -15.08 2.93 -7.62
C VAL A 8 -14.88 4.19 -8.47
N TRP A 9 -14.80 4.04 -9.79
CA TRP A 9 -14.65 5.13 -10.73
C TRP A 9 -15.83 6.11 -10.67
N GLN A 10 -17.07 5.61 -10.72
CA GLN A 10 -18.27 6.45 -10.62
C GLN A 10 -18.34 7.26 -9.32
N ARG A 11 -17.91 6.66 -8.19
CA ARG A 11 -17.83 7.38 -6.91
C ARG A 11 -16.75 8.46 -6.95
N ALA A 12 -15.62 8.19 -7.59
CA ALA A 12 -14.55 9.17 -7.77
C ALA A 12 -14.98 10.32 -8.68
N GLU A 13 -15.72 10.05 -9.76
CA GLU A 13 -16.32 11.07 -10.62
C GLU A 13 -17.29 11.96 -9.84
N HIS A 14 -18.22 11.37 -9.09
CA HIS A 14 -19.16 12.13 -8.28
C HIS A 14 -18.46 13.01 -7.23
N LEU A 15 -17.40 12.50 -6.57
CA LEU A 15 -16.60 13.29 -5.63
C LEU A 15 -15.86 14.43 -6.32
N ALA A 16 -15.33 14.19 -7.53
CA ALA A 16 -14.64 15.21 -8.29
C ALA A 16 -15.60 16.33 -8.74
N ASP A 17 -16.81 15.97 -9.16
CA ASP A 17 -17.88 16.91 -9.49
C ASP A 17 -18.26 17.78 -8.28
N GLN A 18 -18.40 17.17 -7.09
CA GLN A 18 -18.66 17.90 -5.84
C GLN A 18 -17.55 18.90 -5.49
N LEU A 19 -16.30 18.59 -5.84
CA LEU A 19 -15.14 19.44 -5.60
C LEU A 19 -14.88 20.44 -6.75
N GLY A 20 -15.67 20.40 -7.82
CA GLY A 20 -15.46 21.22 -9.02
C GLY A 20 -14.16 20.88 -9.76
N VAL A 21 -13.68 19.64 -9.63
CA VAL A 21 -12.46 19.15 -10.27
C VAL A 21 -12.83 18.28 -11.47
N GLU A 22 -12.36 18.66 -12.65
CA GLU A 22 -12.59 17.85 -13.86
C GLU A 22 -11.59 16.67 -13.94
N LEU A 23 -12.12 15.45 -14.15
CA LEU A 23 -11.32 14.24 -14.33
C LEU A 23 -11.08 13.97 -15.82
N ASN A 24 -10.12 14.67 -16.40
CA ASN A 24 -9.77 14.55 -17.82
C ASN A 24 -8.28 14.24 -18.01
N ILE A 25 -7.96 13.67 -19.17
CA ILE A 25 -6.64 13.08 -19.45
C ILE A 25 -5.48 14.09 -19.32
N ARG A 26 -5.78 15.39 -19.47
CA ARG A 26 -4.82 16.49 -19.30
C ARG A 26 -4.45 16.78 -17.83
N ARG A 27 -5.27 16.33 -16.87
CA ARG A 27 -5.11 16.55 -15.42
C ARG A 27 -4.60 15.32 -14.66
N ILE A 28 -4.23 14.26 -15.38
CA ILE A 28 -3.52 13.13 -14.79
C ILE A 28 -2.20 13.64 -14.16
N PRO A 29 -1.79 13.14 -12.97
CA PRO A 29 -0.50 13.49 -12.38
C PRO A 29 0.60 13.41 -13.44
N ARG A 30 1.31 14.54 -13.59
CA ARG A 30 2.23 14.82 -14.68
C ARG A 30 3.13 13.61 -14.91
N ARG A 31 3.17 13.09 -16.14
CA ARG A 31 4.23 12.21 -16.64
C ARG A 31 5.52 13.04 -16.58
N GLY A 32 6.14 13.12 -15.41
CA GLY A 32 7.43 13.78 -15.26
C GLY A 32 8.37 13.11 -16.24
N GLY A 33 9.08 13.88 -17.08
CA GLY A 33 10.03 13.31 -18.05
C GLY A 33 11.09 12.41 -17.40
N SER A 34 11.28 12.54 -16.09
CA SER A 34 12.16 11.72 -15.25
C SER A 34 11.60 10.33 -14.89
N GLN A 35 10.30 10.08 -15.06
CA GLN A 35 9.69 8.80 -14.71
C GLN A 35 9.76 7.80 -15.88
N ILE A 36 10.97 7.34 -16.17
CA ILE A 36 11.32 6.44 -17.28
C ILE A 36 10.91 4.97 -17.07
N TYR A 37 10.69 4.54 -15.83
CA TYR A 37 10.37 3.15 -15.50
C TYR A 37 8.88 2.81 -15.50
N ARG A 38 7.98 3.79 -15.73
CA ARG A 38 6.55 3.48 -15.87
C ARG A 38 6.20 3.21 -17.32
N ALA A 39 5.44 2.14 -17.53
CA ALA A 39 4.94 1.78 -18.84
C ALA A 39 4.09 2.93 -19.38
N ASN A 40 4.60 3.56 -20.43
CA ASN A 40 4.03 4.76 -21.01
C ASN A 40 2.87 4.42 -21.95
N HIS A 41 1.81 3.82 -21.42
CA HIS A 41 0.66 3.42 -22.22
C HIS A 41 0.02 4.64 -22.91
N GLN A 42 -0.34 4.47 -24.18
CA GLN A 42 -1.18 5.42 -24.89
C GLN A 42 -2.61 5.17 -24.40
N MET A 43 -3.16 6.14 -23.67
CA MET A 43 -4.48 6.04 -23.07
C MET A 43 -5.39 7.09 -23.72
N ASN A 44 -6.65 6.73 -23.91
CA ASN A 44 -7.61 7.62 -24.58
C ASN A 44 -8.53 8.35 -23.58
N SER A 45 -8.62 7.86 -22.34
CA SER A 45 -9.41 8.48 -21.26
C SER A 45 -8.68 8.50 -19.92
N ALA A 46 -9.14 9.36 -19.01
CA ALA A 46 -8.67 9.37 -17.63
C ALA A 46 -9.03 8.08 -16.90
N GLU A 47 -10.25 7.56 -17.11
CA GLU A 47 -10.71 6.28 -16.56
C GLU A 47 -9.74 5.14 -16.90
N GLU A 48 -9.35 5.06 -18.18
CA GLU A 48 -8.43 4.04 -18.64
C GLU A 48 -7.07 4.17 -17.95
N TYR A 49 -6.56 5.40 -17.82
CA TYR A 49 -5.30 5.66 -17.10
C TYR A 49 -5.36 5.15 -15.67
N TYR A 50 -6.37 5.55 -14.91
CA TYR A 50 -6.49 5.16 -13.51
C TYR A 50 -6.70 3.65 -13.35
N ARG A 51 -7.34 2.99 -14.32
CA ARG A 51 -7.50 1.54 -14.34
C ARG A 51 -6.15 0.81 -14.46
N VAL A 52 -5.32 1.19 -15.42
CA VAL A 52 -4.09 0.43 -15.73
C VAL A 52 -2.89 0.90 -14.93
N ALA A 53 -2.75 2.21 -14.71
CA ALA A 53 -1.57 2.77 -14.04
C ALA A 53 -1.68 2.74 -12.50
N ILE A 54 -2.89 2.64 -11.96
CA ILE A 54 -3.15 2.70 -10.51
C ILE A 54 -3.90 1.46 -10.02
N TYR A 55 -5.12 1.23 -10.49
CA TYR A 55 -5.99 0.20 -9.94
C TYR A 55 -5.40 -1.21 -10.05
N ALA A 56 -4.95 -1.61 -11.24
CA ALA A 56 -4.33 -2.92 -11.42
C ALA A 56 -3.03 -3.10 -10.60
N PRO A 57 -2.02 -2.19 -10.69
CA PRO A 57 -0.82 -2.29 -9.87
C PRO A 57 -1.08 -2.31 -8.36
N LEU A 58 -2.09 -1.57 -7.89
CA LEU A 58 -2.47 -1.57 -6.48
C LEU A 58 -3.01 -2.94 -6.04
N LEU A 59 -3.86 -3.56 -6.85
CA LEU A 59 -4.37 -4.90 -6.56
C LEU A 59 -3.26 -5.95 -6.57
N ASP A 60 -2.36 -5.88 -7.55
CA ASP A 60 -1.21 -6.78 -7.64
C ASP A 60 -0.29 -6.62 -6.42
N PHE A 61 -0.09 -5.38 -5.97
CA PHE A 61 0.67 -5.08 -4.77
C PHE A 61 0.01 -5.68 -3.52
N VAL A 62 -1.29 -5.44 -3.32
CA VAL A 62 -2.02 -6.00 -2.16
C VAL A 62 -1.97 -7.53 -2.17
N LEU A 63 -2.15 -8.15 -3.34
CA LEU A 63 -2.06 -9.61 -3.47
C LEU A 63 -0.66 -10.12 -3.14
N THR A 64 0.38 -9.45 -3.63
CA THR A 64 1.77 -9.80 -3.35
C THR A 64 2.07 -9.65 -1.85
N ASP A 65 1.68 -8.53 -1.24
CA ASP A 65 1.88 -8.28 0.19
C ASP A 65 1.17 -9.33 1.05
N LEU A 66 -0.06 -9.71 0.72
CA LEU A 66 -0.75 -10.80 1.41
C LEU A 66 -0.04 -12.15 1.24
N ARG A 67 0.44 -12.46 0.03
CA ARG A 67 1.17 -13.71 -0.21
C ARG A 67 2.48 -13.78 0.54
N GLU A 68 3.23 -12.68 0.58
CA GLU A 68 4.51 -12.62 1.28
C GLU A 68 4.30 -12.74 2.79
N ARG A 69 3.38 -11.97 3.37
CA ARG A 69 3.12 -11.98 4.83
C ARG A 69 2.58 -13.31 5.36
N TYR A 70 1.77 -13.99 4.56
CA TYR A 70 1.15 -15.27 4.93
C TYR A 70 1.78 -16.46 4.22
N SER A 71 3.00 -16.29 3.70
CA SER A 71 3.80 -17.40 3.18
C SER A 71 4.14 -18.38 4.30
N ALA A 72 4.28 -19.66 3.97
CA ALA A 72 4.60 -20.68 4.95
C ALA A 72 5.92 -20.36 5.67
N GLU A 73 6.90 -19.86 4.92
CA GLU A 73 8.20 -19.43 5.42
C GLU A 73 8.09 -18.28 6.44
N THR A 74 7.22 -17.30 6.15
CA THR A 74 6.98 -16.17 7.07
C THR A 74 6.21 -16.60 8.31
N LEU A 75 5.26 -17.54 8.16
CA LEU A 75 4.51 -18.10 9.29
C LEU A 75 5.40 -18.96 10.21
N GLU A 76 6.26 -19.80 9.65
CA GLU A 76 7.29 -20.53 10.40
C GLU A 76 8.24 -19.57 11.12
N ALA A 77 8.60 -18.43 10.51
CA ALA A 77 9.41 -17.42 11.17
C ALA A 77 8.73 -16.79 12.40
N PHE A 78 7.39 -16.75 12.47
CA PHE A 78 6.69 -16.32 13.69
C PHE A 78 6.79 -17.35 14.83
N GLU A 79 7.06 -18.62 14.53
CA GLU A 79 7.30 -19.65 15.54
C GLU A 79 8.67 -19.49 16.25
N LEU A 80 9.56 -18.65 15.70
CA LEU A 80 10.87 -18.28 16.27
C LEU A 80 10.78 -17.43 17.56
N SER A 81 9.63 -17.45 18.25
CA SER A 81 9.43 -16.90 19.60
C SER A 81 10.50 -17.33 20.61
N ILE A 82 11.22 -18.43 20.37
CA ILE A 82 12.40 -18.87 21.14
C ILE A 82 13.56 -17.85 21.13
N PHE A 83 13.65 -17.00 20.11
CA PHE A 83 14.66 -15.95 20.02
C PHE A 83 14.25 -14.65 20.73
N ILE A 84 13.04 -14.59 21.30
CA ILE A 84 12.63 -13.46 22.13
C ILE A 84 13.38 -13.58 23.47
N PRO A 85 14.21 -12.59 23.85
CA PRO A 85 14.92 -12.63 25.11
C PRO A 85 13.96 -12.82 26.28
N GLU A 86 14.29 -13.71 27.22
CA GLU A 86 13.45 -13.97 28.41
C GLU A 86 13.12 -12.70 29.19
N ASN A 87 14.04 -11.72 29.16
CA ASN A 87 13.88 -10.42 29.81
C ASN A 87 12.71 -9.61 29.23
N ILE A 88 12.30 -9.84 27.98
CA ILE A 88 11.14 -9.20 27.34
C ILE A 88 9.84 -9.91 27.73
N VAL A 89 9.86 -11.25 27.79
CA VAL A 89 8.69 -12.07 28.16
C VAL A 89 8.29 -11.86 29.64
N ARG A 90 9.26 -11.53 30.50
CA ARG A 90 9.04 -11.29 31.94
C ARG A 90 8.64 -9.85 32.30
N ILE A 91 8.52 -8.94 31.34
CA ILE A 91 8.11 -7.55 31.63
C ILE A 91 6.60 -7.54 31.90
N SER A 92 6.22 -7.14 33.12
CA SER A 92 4.82 -6.95 33.48
C SER A 92 4.20 -5.82 32.63
N PRO A 93 2.89 -5.89 32.31
CA PRO A 93 2.22 -4.93 31.41
C PRO A 93 2.41 -3.44 31.79
N ASN A 94 2.72 -3.16 33.06
CA ASN A 94 2.82 -1.81 33.62
C ASN A 94 4.21 -1.15 33.50
N GLU A 95 5.25 -1.84 32.99
CA GLU A 95 6.59 -1.25 32.80
C GLU A 95 7.01 -1.08 31.32
N ASN A 96 6.10 -1.44 30.40
CA ASN A 96 6.38 -1.58 28.97
C ASN A 96 6.82 -0.30 28.25
N SER A 97 6.41 0.89 28.72
CA SER A 97 6.65 2.13 27.97
C SER A 97 8.10 2.63 28.04
N LYS A 98 8.83 2.35 29.13
CA LYS A 98 10.21 2.84 29.33
C LYS A 98 11.25 1.91 28.72
N SER A 99 11.03 0.60 28.80
CA SER A 99 11.97 -0.41 28.32
C SER A 99 12.03 -0.49 26.79
N ILE A 100 10.89 -0.35 26.10
CA ILE A 100 10.81 -0.36 24.63
C ILE A 100 11.46 0.90 24.02
N GLN A 101 11.28 2.07 24.64
CA GLN A 101 11.96 3.30 24.20
C GLN A 101 13.49 3.15 24.26
N SER A 102 14.02 2.46 25.27
CA SER A 102 15.46 2.24 25.40
C SER A 102 16.04 1.32 24.32
N LEU A 103 15.23 0.40 23.76
CA LEU A 103 15.62 -0.50 22.66
C LEU A 103 15.58 0.24 21.32
N CYS A 104 14.53 1.03 21.05
CA CYS A 104 14.44 1.82 19.82
C CYS A 104 15.53 2.90 19.70
N CYS A 105 16.12 3.35 20.81
CA CYS A 105 17.18 4.35 20.80
C CYS A 105 18.62 3.79 20.66
N LYS A 106 18.83 2.46 20.71
CA LYS A 106 20.17 1.85 20.58
C LYS A 106 20.52 1.35 19.17
N VAL A 107 19.58 1.40 18.23
CA VAL A 107 19.90 1.16 16.81
C VAL A 107 20.36 2.48 16.19
N LYS A 108 21.64 2.79 16.40
CA LYS A 108 22.41 3.78 15.64
C LYS A 108 23.60 3.07 15.01
#